data_AF-A0A7J4DQ27-F1
#
_entry.id   AF-A0A7J4DQ27-F1
#
_cell.length_a   1.000
_cell.length_b   1.000
_cell.length_c   1.000
_cell.angle_alpha   90.00
_cell.angle_beta   90.00
_cell.angle_gamma   90.00
#
_symmetry.space_group_name_H-M   'P 1'
#
loop_
_entity.id
_entity.type
_entity.pdbx_description
1 polymer ?
#
loop_
_entity_poly.entity_id
_entity_poly.type
_entity_poly.pdbx_seq_one_letter_code
_entity_poly.pdbx_strand_id
1 'polypeptide(L)'
;YMRNNISLFDKYNVQDGERPELLAYQLYGDANFHWLILLFNNIVDPYYDWPLSSRDLQAYINSKYTNPLGVHHYEIIQSSGLDTTKIIVELADEPTATAVTNIDYETELQNDKAQILLPRQSAFNNIIEEFKSEMMDIHNKSNFR
;
A
#
# COMPACT_ATOMS: atom_id res chain seq x y z
N TYR A 1 21.77 -15.63 7.10
CA TYR A 1 21.51 -15.10 8.45
C TYR A 1 20.30 -14.16 8.49
N MET A 2 19.21 -14.45 7.78
CA MET A 2 18.02 -13.58 7.71
C MET A 2 16.82 -14.22 8.43
N ARG A 3 16.94 -14.45 9.74
CA ARG A 3 15.89 -15.12 10.55
C ARG A 3 15.08 -14.20 11.46
N ASN A 4 15.19 -12.87 11.34
CA ASN A 4 14.34 -11.92 12.09
C ASN A 4 14.20 -10.58 11.33
N ASN A 5 13.68 -10.62 10.10
CA ASN A 5 13.53 -9.47 9.20
C ASN A 5 12.37 -8.53 9.54
N ILE A 6 11.73 -8.64 10.71
CA ILE A 6 10.68 -7.71 11.16
C ILE A 6 11.29 -6.35 11.58
N SER A 7 12.61 -6.29 11.85
CA SER A 7 13.32 -5.07 12.25
C SER A 7 13.87 -4.24 11.08
N LEU A 8 13.63 -4.65 9.83
CA LEU A 8 14.17 -3.95 8.65
C LEU A 8 13.17 -2.99 8.01
N PHE A 9 11.88 -3.18 8.31
CA PHE A 9 10.80 -2.38 7.75
C PHE A 9 9.99 -1.74 8.86
N ASP A 10 9.57 -0.50 8.64
CA ASP A 10 8.58 0.18 9.46
C ASP A 10 7.26 0.27 8.70
N LYS A 11 6.16 0.10 9.42
CA LYS A 11 4.82 0.35 8.88
C LYS A 11 4.60 1.85 8.85
N TYR A 12 4.14 2.35 7.70
CA TYR A 12 3.85 3.76 7.51
C TYR A 12 2.49 3.94 6.86
N ASN A 13 1.82 5.01 7.24
CA ASN A 13 0.55 5.41 6.64
C ASN A 13 0.78 6.64 5.79
N VAL A 14 0.65 6.48 4.47
CA VAL A 14 0.84 7.55 3.49
C VAL A 14 -0.13 8.69 3.78
N GLN A 15 0.39 9.92 3.78
CA GLN A 15 -0.42 11.10 4.04
C GLN A 15 -1.22 11.52 2.79
N ASP A 16 -2.27 12.30 3.00
CA ASP A 16 -3.14 12.78 1.92
C ASP A 16 -2.34 13.55 0.85
N GLY A 17 -2.39 13.07 -0.39
CA GLY A 17 -1.67 13.66 -1.52
C GLY A 17 -0.15 13.50 -1.51
N GLU A 18 0.39 12.68 -0.59
CA GLU A 18 1.81 12.37 -0.56
C GLU A 18 2.20 11.46 -1.73
N ARG A 19 3.33 11.78 -2.35
CA ARG A 19 3.85 11.05 -3.51
C ARG A 19 5.04 10.18 -3.11
N PRO A 20 5.27 9.04 -3.77
CA PRO A 20 6.39 8.16 -3.45
C PRO A 20 7.75 8.87 -3.59
N GLU A 21 7.90 9.83 -4.51
CA GLU A 21 9.12 10.62 -4.67
C GLU A 21 9.37 11.57 -3.50
N LEU A 22 8.31 12.21 -3.00
CA LEU A 22 8.40 13.10 -1.85
C LEU A 22 8.77 12.30 -0.59
N LEU A 23 8.14 11.14 -0.41
CA LEU A 23 8.41 10.25 0.70
C LEU A 23 9.85 9.72 0.67
N ALA A 24 10.36 9.32 -0.51
CA ALA A 24 11.75 8.91 -0.68
C ALA A 24 12.74 10.04 -0.36
N TYR A 25 12.44 11.26 -0.79
CA TYR A 25 13.26 12.42 -0.46
C TYR A 25 13.32 12.68 1.06
N GLN A 26 12.19 12.57 1.75
CA GLN A 26 12.13 12.76 3.21
C GLN A 26 12.88 11.68 4.00
N LEU A 27 12.82 10.43 3.54
CA LEU A 27 13.43 9.28 4.24
C LEU A 27 14.91 9.07 3.90
N TYR A 28 15.26 9.20 2.62
CA TYR A 28 16.58 8.83 2.10
C TYR A 28 17.39 10.03 1.60
N GLY A 29 16.80 11.23 1.57
CA GLY A 29 17.46 12.46 1.11
C GLY A 29 17.51 12.61 -0.42
N ASP A 30 16.97 11.65 -1.17
CA ASP A 30 16.94 11.69 -2.64
C ASP A 30 15.63 11.08 -3.17
N ALA A 31 14.92 11.87 -3.98
CA ALA A 31 13.66 11.51 -4.60
C ALA A 31 13.81 10.32 -5.57
N ASN A 32 15.00 10.10 -6.14
CA ASN A 32 15.25 9.02 -7.10
C ASN A 32 15.11 7.62 -6.49
N PHE A 33 15.09 7.48 -5.16
CA PHE A 33 14.90 6.19 -4.50
C PHE A 33 13.45 5.77 -4.34
N HIS A 34 12.50 6.51 -4.92
CA HIS A 34 11.07 6.15 -4.88
C HIS A 34 10.78 4.75 -5.40
N TRP A 35 11.53 4.27 -6.41
CA TRP A 35 11.36 2.92 -6.95
C TRP A 35 11.60 1.82 -5.92
N LEU A 36 12.43 2.04 -4.89
CA LEU A 36 12.61 1.07 -3.82
C LEU A 36 11.37 0.94 -2.96
N ILE A 37 10.74 2.07 -2.62
CA ILE A 37 9.47 2.09 -1.88
C ILE A 37 8.41 1.32 -2.68
N LEU A 38 8.31 1.59 -3.99
CA LEU A 38 7.39 0.90 -4.87
C LEU A 38 7.68 -0.60 -4.95
N LEU A 39 8.95 -0.98 -5.11
CA LEU A 39 9.42 -2.36 -5.20
C LEU A 39 9.08 -3.18 -3.95
N PHE A 40 9.36 -2.64 -2.75
CA PHE A 40 9.08 -3.35 -1.50
C PHE A 40 7.59 -3.50 -1.18
N ASN A 41 6.75 -2.66 -1.77
CA ASN A 41 5.30 -2.73 -1.62
C ASN A 41 4.61 -3.44 -2.80
N ASN A 42 5.39 -4.06 -3.70
CA ASN A 42 4.88 -4.71 -4.92
C ASN A 42 3.99 -3.79 -5.78
N ILE A 43 4.29 -2.49 -5.77
CA ILE A 43 3.57 -1.48 -6.56
C ILE A 43 4.19 -1.43 -7.94
N VAL A 44 3.41 -1.81 -8.96
CA VAL A 44 3.86 -1.84 -10.36
C VAL A 44 3.49 -0.53 -11.06
N ASP A 45 2.27 -0.04 -10.85
CA ASP A 45 1.80 1.21 -11.43
C ASP A 45 1.55 2.27 -10.34
N PRO A 46 2.49 3.20 -10.13
CA PRO A 46 2.35 4.26 -9.13
C PRO A 46 1.13 5.16 -9.35
N TYR A 47 0.55 5.19 -10.56
CA TYR A 47 -0.60 6.04 -10.85
C TYR A 47 -1.92 5.43 -10.34
N TYR A 48 -2.05 4.10 -10.31
CA TYR A 48 -3.29 3.42 -9.90
C TYR A 48 -3.20 2.67 -8.57
N ASP A 49 -2.00 2.20 -8.24
CA ASP A 49 -1.77 1.38 -7.04
C ASP A 49 -1.41 2.24 -5.82
N TRP A 50 -0.93 3.47 -6.03
CA TRP A 50 -0.67 4.41 -4.95
C TRP A 50 -1.98 4.97 -4.38
N PRO A 51 -2.08 5.21 -3.06
CA PRO A 51 -3.26 5.81 -2.45
C PRO A 51 -3.62 7.14 -3.11
N LEU A 52 -4.90 7.28 -3.46
CA LEU A 52 -5.45 8.51 -4.01
C LEU A 52 -5.59 9.57 -2.92
N SER A 53 -5.44 10.84 -3.31
CA SER A 53 -5.81 11.94 -2.40
C SER A 53 -7.31 11.91 -2.13
N SER A 54 -7.73 12.48 -1.00
CA SER A 54 -9.13 12.59 -0.59
C SER A 54 -9.98 13.27 -1.67
N ARG A 55 -9.40 14.27 -2.35
CA ARG A 55 -10.04 14.95 -3.47
C ARG A 55 -10.21 14.04 -4.68
N ASP A 56 -9.16 13.31 -5.06
CA ASP A 56 -9.19 12.42 -6.22
C ASP A 56 -10.06 11.19 -5.96
N LEU A 57 -10.07 10.68 -4.74
CA LEU A 57 -10.98 9.64 -4.28
C LEU A 57 -12.44 10.09 -4.38
N GLN A 58 -12.77 11.30 -3.91
CA GLN A 58 -14.12 11.83 -4.03
C GLN A 58 -14.53 11.97 -5.51
N ALA A 59 -13.63 12.44 -6.37
CA ALA A 59 -13.87 12.51 -7.81
C ALA A 59 -14.06 11.13 -8.44
N TYR A 60 -13.24 10.15 -8.04
CA TYR A 60 -13.34 8.76 -8.47
C TYR A 60 -14.70 8.15 -8.09
N ILE A 61 -15.10 8.28 -6.82
CA ILE A 61 -16.39 7.77 -6.33
C ILE A 61 -17.56 8.40 -7.08
N ASN A 62 -17.55 9.73 -7.25
CA ASN A 62 -18.60 10.45 -7.98
C ASN A 62 -18.66 10.05 -9.47
N SER A 63 -17.54 9.66 -10.07
CA SER A 63 -17.49 9.20 -11.46
C SER A 63 -17.93 7.74 -11.63
N LYS A 64 -17.68 6.90 -10.62
CA LYS A 64 -17.94 5.46 -10.64
C LYS A 64 -19.36 5.11 -10.21
N TYR A 65 -19.88 5.81 -9.20
CA TYR A 65 -21.17 5.51 -8.59
C TYR A 65 -22.17 6.62 -8.87
N THR A 66 -23.37 6.24 -9.34
CA THR A 66 -24.49 7.18 -9.48
C THR A 66 -25.01 7.65 -8.11
N ASN A 67 -24.93 6.77 -7.09
CA ASN A 67 -25.26 7.09 -5.71
C ASN A 67 -24.11 6.70 -4.77
N PRO A 68 -23.23 7.65 -4.38
CA PRO A 68 -22.13 7.41 -3.45
C PRO A 68 -22.56 6.91 -2.06
N LEU A 69 -23.77 7.27 -1.62
CA LEU A 69 -24.34 6.85 -0.33
C LEU A 69 -25.19 5.58 -0.47
N GLY A 70 -25.24 4.98 -1.67
CA GLY A 70 -25.89 3.70 -1.88
C GLY A 70 -25.15 2.60 -1.12
N VAL A 71 -25.91 1.60 -0.68
CA VAL A 71 -25.34 0.38 -0.07
C VAL A 71 -24.56 -0.38 -1.14
N HIS A 72 -23.27 -0.61 -0.90
CA HIS A 72 -22.41 -1.43 -1.76
C HIS A 72 -22.61 -2.91 -1.45
N HIS A 73 -22.60 -3.27 -0.17
CA HIS A 73 -22.81 -4.62 0.32
C HIS A 73 -23.14 -4.58 1.83
N TYR A 74 -23.49 -5.74 2.40
CA TYR A 74 -23.63 -5.90 3.84
C TYR A 74 -22.48 -6.74 4.38
N GLU A 75 -21.97 -6.38 5.56
CA GLU A 75 -20.95 -7.13 6.28
C GLU A 75 -21.55 -7.72 7.57
N ILE A 76 -21.20 -8.97 7.87
CA ILE A 76 -21.43 -9.55 9.20
C ILE A 76 -20.07 -9.76 9.85
N ILE A 77 -19.95 -9.28 11.09
CA ILE A 77 -18.78 -9.54 11.92
C ILE A 77 -19.04 -10.82 12.69
N GLN A 78 -18.32 -11.89 12.34
CA GLN A 78 -18.33 -13.11 13.13
C GLN A 78 -17.10 -13.11 14.05
N SER A 79 -17.35 -13.04 15.36
CA SER A 79 -16.31 -13.27 16.37
C SER A 79 -16.25 -14.77 16.68
N SER A 80 -15.16 -15.43 16.32
CA SER A 80 -14.89 -16.81 16.72
C SER A 80 -13.65 -16.82 17.61
N GLY A 81 -13.86 -16.88 18.93
CA GLY A 81 -12.75 -16.80 19.89
C GLY A 81 -12.10 -15.41 19.95
N LEU A 82 -10.80 -15.34 19.62
CA LEU A 82 -10.00 -14.10 19.60
C LEU A 82 -9.95 -13.42 18.21
N ASP A 83 -10.45 -14.10 17.17
CA ASP A 83 -10.39 -13.60 15.81
C ASP A 83 -11.76 -13.05 15.38
N THR A 84 -11.72 -11.88 14.73
CA THR A 84 -12.89 -11.25 14.12
C THR A 84 -12.75 -11.37 12.60
N THR A 85 -13.69 -12.07 11.98
CA THR A 85 -13.72 -12.23 10.51
C THR A 85 -14.90 -11.43 9.97
N LYS A 86 -14.62 -10.49 9.06
CA LYS A 86 -15.64 -9.82 8.27
C LYS A 86 -16.08 -10.74 7.13
N ILE A 87 -17.36 -11.09 7.07
CA ILE A 87 -17.96 -11.89 5.99
C ILE A 87 -18.89 -10.97 5.19
N ILE A 88 -18.66 -10.88 3.87
CA ILE A 88 -19.52 -10.14 2.95
C ILE A 88 -20.78 -10.98 2.68
N VAL A 89 -21.95 -10.37 2.85
CA VAL A 89 -23.26 -11.01 2.64
C VAL A 89 -24.09 -10.15 1.69
N GLU A 90 -24.75 -10.79 0.72
CA GLU A 90 -25.59 -10.10 -0.28
C GLU A 90 -27.00 -9.79 0.23
N LEU A 91 -27.48 -10.47 1.27
CA LEU A 91 -28.81 -10.28 1.85
C LEU A 91 -28.80 -9.45 3.14
N ALA A 92 -29.70 -8.47 3.19
CA ALA A 92 -30.01 -7.66 4.38
C ALA A 92 -30.82 -8.40 5.46
N ASP A 93 -31.25 -9.65 5.20
CA ASP A 93 -32.15 -10.42 6.09
C ASP A 93 -31.45 -11.05 7.31
N GLU A 94 -30.14 -10.83 7.46
CA GLU A 94 -29.39 -11.26 8.64
C GLU A 94 -29.39 -10.15 9.71
N PRO A 95 -29.88 -10.41 10.94
CA PRO A 95 -30.11 -9.37 11.96
C PRO A 95 -28.84 -8.69 12.49
N THR A 96 -27.64 -9.20 12.16
CA THR A 96 -26.34 -8.64 12.54
C THR A 96 -25.59 -8.00 11.36
N ALA A 97 -26.22 -7.90 10.18
CA ALA A 97 -25.63 -7.32 8.99
C ALA A 97 -25.53 -5.79 9.08
N THR A 98 -24.35 -5.25 8.84
CA THR A 98 -24.09 -3.80 8.77
C THR A 98 -23.97 -3.39 7.29
N ALA A 99 -24.72 -2.38 6.87
CA ALA A 99 -24.62 -1.83 5.53
C ALA A 99 -23.32 -1.04 5.36
N VAL A 100 -22.52 -1.39 4.36
CA VAL A 100 -21.35 -0.62 3.94
C VAL A 100 -21.72 0.17 2.69
N THR A 101 -21.52 1.49 2.71
CA THR A 101 -21.84 2.33 1.55
C THR A 101 -20.71 2.29 0.50
N ASN A 102 -21.01 2.74 -0.73
CA ASN A 102 -19.98 2.84 -1.78
C ASN A 102 -18.80 3.74 -1.36
N ILE A 103 -19.08 4.85 -0.68
CA ILE A 103 -18.02 5.72 -0.15
C ILE A 103 -17.20 5.05 0.94
N ASP A 104 -17.82 4.31 1.85
CA ASP A 104 -17.10 3.60 2.92
C ASP A 104 -16.21 2.51 2.34
N TYR A 105 -16.72 1.72 1.40
CA TYR A 105 -15.98 0.66 0.73
C TYR A 105 -14.72 1.18 0.02
N GLU A 106 -14.85 2.24 -0.77
CA GLU A 106 -13.71 2.84 -1.48
C GLU A 106 -12.72 3.50 -0.51
N THR A 107 -13.21 4.08 0.59
CA THR A 107 -12.36 4.67 1.62
C THR A 107 -11.55 3.60 2.36
N GLU A 108 -12.15 2.46 2.72
CA GLU A 108 -11.43 1.32 3.31
C GLU A 108 -10.37 0.79 2.34
N LEU A 109 -10.69 0.62 1.06
CA LEU A 109 -9.73 0.16 0.05
C LEU A 109 -8.53 1.11 -0.08
N GLN A 110 -8.76 2.43 -0.05
CA GLN A 110 -7.66 3.41 -0.09
C GLN A 110 -6.85 3.43 1.21
N ASN A 111 -7.49 3.25 2.37
CA ASN A 111 -6.80 3.13 3.65
C ASN A 111 -5.88 1.91 3.68
N ASP A 112 -6.30 0.79 3.11
CA ASP A 112 -5.47 -0.41 2.98
C ASP A 112 -4.27 -0.16 2.05
N LYS A 113 -4.47 0.55 0.93
CA LYS A 113 -3.37 0.97 0.04
C LYS A 113 -2.40 1.96 0.69
N ALA A 114 -2.89 2.81 1.60
CA ALA A 114 -2.07 3.78 2.31
C ALA A 114 -1.12 3.13 3.33
N GLN A 115 -1.39 1.87 3.74
CA GLN A 115 -0.51 1.11 4.60
C GLN A 115 0.63 0.49 3.80
N ILE A 116 1.81 1.11 3.89
CA ILE A 116 3.00 0.65 3.20
C ILE A 116 4.10 0.24 4.19
N LEU A 117 5.00 -0.62 3.71
CA LEU A 117 6.23 -1.01 4.39
C LEU A 117 7.39 -0.19 3.85
N LEU A 118 8.05 0.53 4.74
CA LEU A 118 9.22 1.34 4.41
C LEU A 118 10.49 0.69 4.93
N PRO A 119 11.52 0.47 4.09
CA PRO A 119 12.79 -0.01 4.58
C PRO A 119 13.45 1.05 5.45
N ARG A 120 13.89 0.66 6.64
CA ARG A 120 14.68 1.52 7.53
C ARG A 120 15.95 1.97 6.84
N GLN A 121 16.48 3.11 7.27
CA GLN A 121 17.72 3.65 6.70
C GLN A 121 18.90 2.65 6.73
N SER A 122 19.00 1.82 7.77
CA SER A 122 20.01 0.76 7.85
C SER A 122 19.80 -0.34 6.80
N ALA A 123 18.57 -0.77 6.59
CA ALA A 123 18.23 -1.75 5.55
C ALA A 123 18.48 -1.16 4.16
N PHE A 124 18.05 0.08 3.95
CA PHE A 124 18.25 0.83 2.71
C PHE A 124 19.72 0.91 2.29
N ASN A 125 20.61 1.29 3.21
CA ASN A 125 22.05 1.37 2.91
C ASN A 125 22.61 0.02 2.45
N ASN A 126 22.25 -1.06 3.17
CA ASN A 126 22.68 -2.42 2.80
C ASN A 126 22.18 -2.82 1.41
N ILE A 127 20.91 -2.55 1.10
CA ILE A 127 20.29 -2.85 -0.20
C ILE A 127 20.99 -2.09 -1.33
N ILE A 128 21.28 -0.80 -1.13
CA ILE A 128 21.94 0.03 -2.13
C ILE A 128 23.38 -0.42 -2.37
N GLU A 129 24.10 -0.79 -1.31
CA GLU A 129 25.47 -1.31 -1.42
C GLU A 129 25.50 -2.65 -2.17
N GLU A 130 24.60 -3.58 -1.83
CA GLU A 130 24.46 -4.87 -2.53
C GLU A 130 24.12 -4.65 -4.01
N PHE A 131 23.14 -3.80 -4.30
CA PHE A 131 22.75 -3.47 -5.67
C PHE A 131 23.91 -2.87 -6.49
N LYS A 132 24.66 -1.93 -5.91
CA LYS A 132 25.84 -1.34 -6.58
C LYS A 132 26.91 -2.40 -6.84
N SER A 133 27.16 -3.30 -5.89
CA SER A 133 28.12 -4.38 -6.04
C SER A 133 27.73 -5.33 -7.16
N GLU A 134 26.48 -5.77 -7.21
CA GLU A 134 25.98 -6.66 -8.26
C GLU A 134 26.06 -6.01 -9.65
N MET A 135 25.69 -4.74 -9.76
CA MET A 135 25.78 -3.99 -11.01
C MET A 135 27.22 -3.85 -11.50
N MET A 136 28.16 -3.63 -10.58
CA MET A 136 29.60 -3.57 -10.89
C MET A 136 30.15 -4.93 -11.34
N ASP A 137 29.71 -6.02 -10.70
CA ASP A 137 30.07 -7.39 -11.09
C ASP A 137 29.53 -7.77 -12.47
N ILE A 138 28.28 -7.38 -12.79
CA ILE A 138 27.68 -7.59 -14.11
C ILE A 138 28.46 -6.81 -15.17
N HIS A 139 28.77 -5.54 -14.91
CA HIS A 139 29.55 -4.70 -15.83
C HIS A 139 30.94 -5.28 -16.10
N ASN A 140 31.63 -5.74 -15.04
CA ASN A 140 32.93 -6.40 -15.19
C ASN A 140 32.80 -7.67 -16.03
N LYS A 141 31.84 -8.56 -15.73
CA LYS A 141 31.62 -9.79 -16.50
C LYS A 141 31.23 -9.55 -17.97
N SER A 142 30.52 -8.45 -18.28
CA SER A 142 30.20 -8.10 -19.66
C SER A 142 31.40 -7.57 -20.44
N ASN A 143 32.37 -6.93 -19.78
CA ASN A 143 33.60 -6.43 -20.43
C ASN A 143 34.64 -7.53 -20.69
N PHE A 144 34.46 -8.73 -20.13
CA PHE A 144 35.32 -9.90 -20.36
C PHE A 144 34.73 -10.91 -21.36
N ARG A 145 33.65 -10.55 -22.08
CA ARG A 145 33.09 -11.30 -23.22
C ARG A 145 33.29 -10.52 -24.51
#